data_AF-A0AAN9ZBK6-F1
#
_entry.id   AF-A0AAN9ZBK6-F1
#
_cell.length_a   1.000
_cell.length_b   1.000
_cell.length_c   1.000
_cell.angle_alpha   90.00
_cell.angle_beta   90.00
_cell.angle_gamma   90.00
#
_symmetry.space_group_name_H-M   'P 1'
#
loop_
_entity.id
_entity.type
_entity.pdbx_description
1 polymer ?
#
loop_
_entity_poly.entity_id
_entity_poly.type
_entity_poly.pdbx_seq_one_letter_code
_entity_poly.pdbx_strand_id
1 'polypeptide(L)'
;MEKRAESWRAFGLPAGDYHLIGWDVDTTGSGFDDEICHIAAYTPTASFARFVIPYQDIKPAARRKHGLNVVTVGRFRMLKDTKTNSVLKTKCLVAALAEFLQWLEGLKAKTSDGVILIFHEARKVSVPILLQAVRKYNFMEKFTAVVKGFVNGYSVAEVMCTNHICSVSLKTLSKTLLHEDDNLGSAAVRARLAFQILQIICGNEPKQGRGDGSQNANTALVQAISRFTKTIAQEEEELERFKNALDRQAARRGFFATSS
;
A
#
# COMPACT_ATOMS: atom_id res chain seq x y z
N MET A 1 37.44 -11.26 29.30
CA MET A 1 36.01 -10.95 29.43
C MET A 1 35.51 -10.58 28.05
N GLU A 2 35.04 -11.59 27.34
CA GLU A 2 34.53 -11.48 25.98
C GLU A 2 33.01 -11.46 26.07
N LYS A 3 32.39 -10.30 25.90
CA LYS A 3 30.94 -10.18 25.79
C LYS A 3 30.54 -9.10 24.79
N ARG A 4 29.94 -9.59 23.71
CA ARG A 4 28.90 -8.98 22.88
C ARG A 4 29.30 -7.76 22.07
N ALA A 5 29.97 -8.02 20.95
CA ALA A 5 29.57 -7.36 19.71
C ALA A 5 28.11 -7.78 19.41
N GLU A 6 27.16 -6.92 19.77
CA GLU A 6 25.79 -7.06 19.30
C GLU A 6 25.81 -6.98 17.77
N SER A 7 25.56 -8.13 17.15
CA SER A 7 25.28 -8.27 15.73
C SER A 7 24.16 -7.30 15.37
N TRP A 8 24.51 -6.19 14.72
CA TRP A 8 23.59 -5.39 13.94
C TRP A 8 22.98 -6.33 12.88
N ARG A 9 21.80 -6.89 13.16
CA ARG A 9 21.02 -7.52 12.10
C ARG A 9 20.66 -6.39 11.15
N ALA A 10 21.18 -6.47 9.92
CA ALA A 10 20.98 -5.49 8.86
C ALA A 10 19.51 -5.02 8.84
N PHE A 11 19.28 -3.78 9.27
CA PHE A 11 17.98 -3.12 9.14
C PHE A 11 17.78 -2.79 7.66
N GLY A 12 17.02 -3.64 6.96
CA GLY A 12 16.58 -3.34 5.60
C GLY A 12 16.85 -4.46 4.61
N LEU A 13 16.30 -4.27 3.41
CA LEU A 13 16.55 -5.12 2.26
C LEU A 13 18.03 -5.08 1.86
N PRO A 14 18.65 -6.22 1.46
CA PRO A 14 20.00 -6.21 0.93
C PRO A 14 20.09 -5.30 -0.30
N ALA A 15 21.30 -4.84 -0.63
CA ALA A 15 21.50 -4.14 -1.89
C ALA A 15 21.15 -5.08 -3.06
N GLY A 16 20.41 -4.57 -4.03
CA GLY A 16 19.92 -5.35 -5.17
C GLY A 16 19.20 -4.47 -6.18
N ASP A 17 18.92 -5.05 -7.34
CA ASP A 17 18.11 -4.46 -8.39
C ASP A 17 16.63 -4.77 -8.15
N TYR A 18 15.95 -3.80 -7.52
CA TYR A 18 14.53 -3.87 -7.22
C TYR A 18 13.72 -2.97 -8.14
N HIS A 19 12.56 -3.46 -8.56
CA HIS A 19 11.58 -2.62 -9.23
C HIS A 19 10.70 -1.90 -8.20
N LEU A 20 10.62 -0.58 -8.29
CA LEU A 20 9.81 0.24 -7.41
C LEU A 20 8.41 0.42 -7.99
N ILE A 21 7.39 0.17 -7.18
CA ILE A 21 5.99 0.21 -7.62
C ILE A 21 5.17 0.98 -6.59
N GLY A 22 4.57 2.09 -7.00
CA GLY A 22 3.55 2.76 -6.19
C GLY A 22 2.31 1.89 -6.07
N TRP A 23 1.73 1.76 -4.88
CA TRP A 23 0.52 0.98 -4.67
C TRP A 23 -0.36 1.59 -3.57
N ASP A 24 -1.66 1.32 -3.65
CA ASP A 24 -2.63 1.69 -2.63
C ASP A 24 -3.90 0.82 -2.78
N VAL A 25 -4.77 0.85 -1.77
CA VAL A 25 -6.06 0.17 -1.76
C VAL A 25 -7.18 1.09 -1.22
N ASP A 26 -8.37 1.02 -1.82
CA ASP A 26 -9.60 1.51 -1.19
C ASP A 26 -10.24 0.35 -0.42
N THR A 27 -10.76 0.62 0.78
CA THR A 27 -11.26 -0.41 1.69
C THR A 27 -12.66 -0.08 2.22
N THR A 28 -13.37 -1.07 2.78
CA THR A 28 -14.67 -0.83 3.44
C THR A 28 -14.55 0.01 4.71
N GLY A 29 -13.34 0.11 5.26
CA GLY A 29 -13.00 0.84 6.49
C GLY A 29 -11.53 0.71 6.85
N SER A 30 -11.17 1.08 8.08
CA SER A 30 -9.77 1.11 8.56
C SER A 30 -9.46 0.12 9.70
N GLY A 31 -10.39 -0.79 9.95
CA GLY A 31 -10.30 -1.89 10.91
C GLY A 31 -9.67 -3.13 10.30
N PHE A 32 -9.45 -4.13 11.15
CA PHE A 32 -8.77 -5.37 10.77
C PHE A 32 -9.62 -6.25 9.84
N ASP A 33 -10.94 -6.33 10.09
CA ASP A 33 -11.89 -7.12 9.30
C ASP A 33 -12.44 -6.39 8.06
N ASP A 34 -11.90 -5.21 7.75
CA ASP A 34 -12.32 -4.44 6.57
C ASP A 34 -11.74 -5.05 5.29
N GLU A 35 -12.49 -4.92 4.20
CA GLU A 35 -12.22 -5.58 2.92
C GLU A 35 -11.70 -4.60 1.88
N ILE A 36 -10.95 -5.12 0.90
CA ILE A 36 -10.48 -4.35 -0.25
C ILE A 36 -11.63 -4.15 -1.25
N CYS A 37 -11.88 -2.89 -1.63
CA CYS A 37 -12.86 -2.47 -2.63
C CYS A 37 -12.20 -2.05 -3.96
N HIS A 38 -10.93 -1.69 -3.93
CA HIS A 38 -10.15 -1.29 -5.09
C HIS A 38 -8.68 -1.54 -4.78
N ILE A 39 -7.96 -2.21 -5.66
CA ILE A 39 -6.52 -2.37 -5.59
C ILE A 39 -5.89 -1.72 -6.80
N ALA A 40 -4.86 -0.91 -6.59
CA ALA A 40 -4.17 -0.23 -7.66
C ALA A 40 -2.66 -0.16 -7.44
N ALA A 41 -1.95 -0.14 -8.55
CA ALA A 41 -0.51 0.03 -8.58
C ALA A 41 -0.05 0.81 -9.81
N TYR A 42 1.11 1.43 -9.69
CA TYR A 42 1.63 2.40 -10.65
C TYR A 42 3.14 2.29 -10.81
N THR A 43 3.57 2.39 -12.06
CA THR A 43 4.93 2.67 -12.50
C THR A 43 4.86 3.70 -13.62
N PRO A 44 5.96 4.38 -14.00
CA PRO A 44 5.95 5.32 -15.11
C PRO A 44 5.57 4.71 -16.47
N THR A 45 5.73 3.39 -16.63
CA THR A 45 5.49 2.71 -17.92
C THR A 45 4.21 1.88 -17.96
N ALA A 46 3.64 1.57 -16.80
CA ALA A 46 2.47 0.71 -16.68
C ALA A 46 1.69 0.99 -15.38
N SER A 47 0.39 0.77 -15.42
CA SER A 47 -0.49 0.85 -14.25
C SER A 47 -1.42 -0.35 -14.16
N PHE A 48 -1.91 -0.61 -12.95
CA PHE A 48 -2.88 -1.64 -12.64
C PHE A 48 -3.97 -1.06 -11.74
N ALA A 49 -5.23 -1.39 -12.02
CA ALA A 49 -6.36 -0.99 -11.18
C ALA A 49 -7.51 -1.99 -11.34
N ARG A 50 -8.01 -2.51 -10.22
CA ARG A 50 -9.17 -3.42 -10.20
C ARG A 50 -10.09 -3.11 -9.04
N PHE A 51 -11.35 -2.82 -9.35
CA PHE A 51 -12.41 -2.74 -8.35
C PHE A 51 -12.85 -4.15 -7.93
N VAL A 52 -13.12 -4.28 -6.64
CA VAL A 52 -13.53 -5.51 -5.97
C VAL A 52 -14.88 -5.26 -5.30
N ILE A 53 -15.82 -6.18 -5.47
CA ILE A 53 -17.08 -6.14 -4.72
C ILE A 53 -16.85 -6.74 -3.32
N PRO A 54 -16.92 -5.96 -2.23
CA PRO A 54 -16.78 -6.50 -0.87
C PRO A 54 -18.02 -7.29 -0.43
N TYR A 55 -17.83 -8.19 0.53
CA TYR A 55 -18.95 -8.89 1.17
C TYR A 55 -19.73 -7.96 2.09
N GLN A 56 -19.09 -7.01 2.78
CA GLN A 56 -19.74 -6.03 3.63
C GLN A 56 -20.06 -4.73 2.88
N ASP A 57 -20.92 -3.89 3.47
CA ASP A 57 -21.13 -2.54 2.97
C ASP A 57 -19.98 -1.61 3.38
N ILE A 58 -19.69 -0.61 2.56
CA ILE A 58 -18.63 0.36 2.85
C ILE A 58 -19.11 1.30 3.96
N LYS A 59 -18.29 1.45 5.02
CA LYS A 59 -18.60 2.31 6.17
C LYS A 59 -18.69 3.79 5.76
N PRO A 60 -19.51 4.62 6.44
CA PRO A 60 -19.74 6.01 6.03
C PRO A 60 -18.47 6.85 5.82
N ALA A 61 -17.46 6.69 6.68
CA ALA A 61 -16.18 7.38 6.54
C ALA A 61 -15.41 6.95 5.27
N ALA A 62 -15.38 5.65 5.00
CA ALA A 62 -14.75 5.10 3.80
C ALA A 62 -15.51 5.49 2.53
N ARG A 63 -16.86 5.52 2.55
CA ARG A 63 -17.66 6.02 1.42
C ARG A 63 -17.31 7.45 1.05
N ARG A 64 -17.22 8.34 2.04
CA ARG A 64 -16.82 9.74 1.83
C ARG A 64 -15.39 9.86 1.32
N LYS A 65 -14.46 9.07 1.88
CA LYS A 65 -13.05 9.08 1.48
C LYS A 65 -12.88 8.62 0.02
N HIS A 66 -13.47 7.47 -0.32
CA HIS A 66 -13.19 6.79 -1.58
C HIS A 66 -14.18 7.16 -2.70
N GLY A 67 -15.34 7.73 -2.36
CA GLY A 67 -16.41 7.97 -3.33
C GLY A 67 -17.02 6.66 -3.86
N LEU A 68 -16.97 5.60 -3.05
CA LEU A 68 -17.49 4.28 -3.39
C LEU A 68 -18.67 3.94 -2.49
N ASN A 69 -19.69 3.31 -3.05
CA ASN A 69 -20.83 2.78 -2.31
C ASN A 69 -21.21 1.39 -2.83
N VAL A 70 -21.72 0.54 -1.95
CA VAL A 70 -22.38 -0.71 -2.37
C VAL A 70 -23.88 -0.45 -2.45
N VAL A 71 -24.50 -0.87 -3.54
CA VAL A 71 -25.96 -0.77 -3.73
C VAL A 71 -26.52 -2.14 -4.09
N THR A 72 -27.76 -2.39 -3.67
CA THR A 72 -28.50 -3.62 -3.99
C THR A 72 -29.60 -3.29 -4.99
N VAL A 73 -29.57 -3.95 -6.14
CA VAL A 73 -30.61 -3.86 -7.18
C VAL A 73 -31.24 -5.24 -7.32
N GLY A 74 -32.48 -5.38 -6.83
CA GLY A 74 -33.13 -6.68 -6.71
C GLY A 74 -32.35 -7.61 -5.77
N ARG A 75 -31.80 -8.70 -6.31
CA ARG A 75 -30.99 -9.69 -5.55
C ARG A 75 -29.48 -9.50 -5.72
N PHE A 76 -29.05 -8.54 -6.55
CA PHE A 76 -27.64 -8.37 -6.89
C PHE A 76 -27.05 -7.17 -6.17
N ARG A 77 -25.85 -7.35 -5.63
CA ARG A 77 -25.03 -6.28 -5.04
C ARG A 77 -24.00 -5.81 -6.05
N MET A 78 -23.83 -4.51 -6.16
CA MET A 78 -22.90 -3.88 -7.08
C MET A 78 -22.20 -2.68 -6.44
N LEU A 79 -20.97 -2.42 -6.88
CA LEU A 79 -20.20 -1.26 -6.47
C LEU A 79 -20.55 -0.09 -7.37
N LYS A 80 -20.74 1.09 -6.78
CA LYS A 80 -21.14 2.32 -7.46
C LYS A 80 -20.19 3.44 -7.10
N ASP A 81 -19.78 4.23 -8.09
CA ASP A 81 -19.10 5.50 -7.86
C ASP A 81 -20.13 6.56 -7.47
N THR A 82 -19.96 7.18 -6.31
CA THR A 82 -20.89 8.17 -5.76
C THR A 82 -20.84 9.51 -6.50
N LYS A 83 -19.74 9.82 -7.18
CA LYS A 83 -19.58 11.09 -7.91
C LYS A 83 -20.24 11.00 -9.28
N THR A 84 -19.93 9.95 -10.03
CA THR A 84 -20.48 9.75 -11.38
C THR A 84 -21.85 9.06 -11.38
N ASN A 85 -22.28 8.54 -10.23
CA ASN A 85 -23.46 7.69 -10.10
C ASN A 85 -23.45 6.46 -11.03
N SER A 86 -22.27 6.04 -11.50
CA SER A 86 -22.12 4.90 -12.39
C SER A 86 -21.87 3.60 -11.64
N VAL A 87 -22.38 2.49 -12.19
CA VAL A 87 -22.06 1.14 -11.69
C VAL A 87 -20.67 0.77 -12.18
N LEU A 88 -19.82 0.32 -11.24
CA LEU A 88 -18.45 -0.06 -11.52
C LEU A 88 -18.37 -1.54 -11.86
N LYS A 89 -17.56 -1.87 -12.88
CA LYS A 89 -17.20 -3.26 -13.18
C LYS A 89 -16.28 -3.78 -12.09
N THR A 90 -16.71 -4.82 -11.39
CA THR A 90 -15.96 -5.44 -10.28
C THR A 90 -15.53 -6.86 -10.59
N LYS A 91 -14.58 -7.35 -9.80
CA LYS A 91 -14.22 -8.77 -9.69
C LYS A 91 -14.38 -9.23 -8.24
N CYS A 92 -14.37 -10.54 -8.03
CA CYS A 92 -14.17 -11.08 -6.68
C CYS A 92 -12.71 -10.87 -6.25
N LEU A 93 -12.48 -10.77 -4.93
CA LEU A 93 -11.17 -10.44 -4.37
C LEU A 93 -10.07 -11.42 -4.81
N VAL A 94 -10.36 -12.72 -4.83
CA VAL A 94 -9.39 -13.75 -5.25
C VAL A 94 -8.92 -13.55 -6.69
N ALA A 95 -9.82 -13.21 -7.62
CA ALA A 95 -9.47 -12.96 -9.01
C ALA A 95 -8.67 -11.67 -9.18
N ALA A 96 -9.03 -10.60 -8.43
CA ALA A 96 -8.29 -9.35 -8.46
C ALA A 96 -6.87 -9.51 -7.90
N LEU A 97 -6.68 -10.29 -6.83
CA LEU A 97 -5.37 -10.61 -6.28
C LEU A 97 -4.52 -11.45 -7.24
N ALA A 98 -5.11 -12.45 -7.90
CA ALA A 98 -4.41 -13.26 -8.90
C ALA A 98 -3.91 -12.40 -10.08
N GLU A 99 -4.76 -11.50 -10.61
CA GLU A 99 -4.37 -10.56 -11.66
C GLU A 99 -3.30 -9.56 -11.18
N PHE A 100 -3.39 -9.11 -9.93
CA PHE A 100 -2.40 -8.22 -9.34
C PHE A 100 -1.03 -8.90 -9.25
N LEU A 101 -0.99 -10.13 -8.73
CA LEU A 101 0.25 -10.92 -8.65
C LEU A 101 0.85 -11.18 -10.03
N GLN A 102 0.02 -11.58 -10.99
CA GLN A 102 0.47 -11.79 -12.38
C GLN A 102 1.06 -10.51 -12.98
N TRP A 103 0.45 -9.36 -12.70
CA TRP A 103 0.97 -8.06 -13.14
C TRP A 103 2.32 -7.74 -12.47
N LEU A 104 2.48 -8.01 -11.18
CA LEU A 104 3.75 -7.85 -10.47
C LEU A 104 4.83 -8.81 -10.98
N GLU A 105 4.48 -10.07 -11.30
CA GLU A 105 5.39 -11.05 -11.89
C GLU A 105 5.94 -10.57 -13.25
N GLY A 106 5.07 -10.01 -14.10
CA GLY A 106 5.48 -9.44 -15.37
C GLY A 106 6.43 -8.24 -15.24
N LEU A 107 6.33 -7.48 -14.16
CA LEU A 107 7.27 -6.39 -13.86
C LEU A 107 8.57 -6.91 -13.24
N LYS A 108 8.50 -7.90 -12.35
CA LYS A 108 9.68 -8.57 -11.80
C LYS A 108 10.55 -9.17 -12.89
N ALA A 109 9.99 -9.67 -13.98
CA ALA A 109 10.78 -10.22 -15.10
C ALA A 109 11.80 -9.22 -15.68
N LYS A 110 11.72 -7.94 -15.31
CA LYS A 110 12.63 -6.86 -15.71
C LYS A 110 13.73 -6.58 -14.69
N THR A 111 13.78 -7.27 -13.54
CA THR A 111 14.75 -7.06 -12.46
C THR A 111 15.26 -8.39 -11.89
N SER A 112 16.45 -8.39 -11.27
CA SER A 112 17.01 -9.62 -10.68
C SER A 112 16.42 -9.97 -9.32
N ASP A 113 16.12 -8.98 -8.46
CA ASP A 113 15.92 -9.23 -7.03
C ASP A 113 14.46 -9.17 -6.58
N GLY A 114 13.56 -8.63 -7.40
CA GLY A 114 12.11 -8.57 -7.15
C GLY A 114 11.57 -7.15 -7.14
N VAL A 115 10.46 -6.94 -6.42
CA VAL A 115 9.78 -5.64 -6.37
C VAL A 115 9.61 -5.11 -4.94
N ILE A 116 9.60 -3.79 -4.80
CA ILE A 116 9.30 -3.08 -3.54
C ILE A 116 8.04 -2.24 -3.75
N LEU A 117 7.09 -2.41 -2.85
CA LEU A 117 5.79 -1.74 -2.89
C LEU A 117 5.80 -0.45 -2.06
N ILE A 118 5.62 0.69 -2.72
CA ILE A 118 5.60 2.04 -2.14
C ILE A 118 4.17 2.47 -1.83
N PHE A 119 3.88 2.79 -0.58
CA PHE A 119 2.62 3.39 -0.14
C PHE A 119 2.90 4.63 0.70
N HIS A 120 1.87 5.45 1.00
CA HIS A 120 2.05 6.67 1.79
C HIS A 120 0.92 6.87 2.80
N GLU A 121 1.13 6.42 4.03
CA GLU A 121 0.12 6.50 5.08
C GLU A 121 0.74 6.88 6.44
N ALA A 122 0.20 7.93 7.08
CA ALA A 122 0.59 8.28 8.46
C ALA A 122 0.27 7.15 9.46
N ARG A 123 -0.93 6.56 9.29
CA ARG A 123 -1.36 5.35 9.98
C ARG A 123 -1.48 4.23 8.95
N LYS A 124 -0.62 3.23 9.05
CA LYS A 124 -0.58 2.06 8.17
C LYS A 124 -1.89 1.26 8.26
N VAL A 125 -2.63 1.18 7.17
CA VAL A 125 -3.89 0.42 7.02
C VAL A 125 -3.81 -0.55 5.85
N SER A 126 -3.28 -0.07 4.72
CA SER A 126 -3.19 -0.80 3.46
C SER A 126 -2.42 -2.12 3.57
N VAL A 127 -1.19 -2.09 4.11
CA VAL A 127 -0.30 -3.27 4.20
C VAL A 127 -0.92 -4.42 5.02
N PRO A 128 -1.41 -4.21 6.28
CA PRO A 128 -2.12 -5.25 7.03
C PRO A 128 -3.26 -5.91 6.26
N ILE A 129 -4.09 -5.13 5.57
CA ILE A 129 -5.26 -5.64 4.84
C ILE A 129 -4.81 -6.46 3.63
N LEU A 130 -3.80 -6.00 2.89
CA LEU A 130 -3.25 -6.77 1.76
C LEU A 130 -2.67 -8.11 2.23
N LEU A 131 -1.83 -8.12 3.26
CA LEU A 131 -1.20 -9.35 3.76
C LEU A 131 -2.23 -10.35 4.30
N GLN A 132 -3.27 -9.87 4.97
CA GLN A 132 -4.39 -10.72 5.37
C GLN A 132 -5.10 -11.34 4.17
N ALA A 133 -5.38 -10.56 3.14
CA ALA A 133 -6.05 -11.05 1.94
C ALA A 133 -5.19 -12.08 1.20
N VAL A 134 -3.89 -11.80 1.00
CA VAL A 134 -2.93 -12.72 0.38
C VAL A 134 -2.83 -14.03 1.17
N ARG A 135 -2.79 -13.96 2.51
CA ARG A 135 -2.77 -15.15 3.37
C ARG A 135 -4.08 -15.95 3.29
N LYS A 136 -5.23 -15.27 3.37
CA LYS A 136 -6.57 -15.89 3.33
C LYS A 136 -6.80 -16.73 2.06
N TYR A 137 -6.23 -16.30 0.93
CA TYR A 137 -6.37 -17.00 -0.35
C TYR A 137 -5.12 -17.81 -0.74
N ASN A 138 -4.22 -18.12 0.21
CA ASN A 138 -3.03 -18.95 0.00
C ASN A 138 -2.08 -18.44 -1.10
N PHE A 139 -1.93 -17.12 -1.25
CA PHE A 139 -1.04 -16.50 -2.22
C PHE A 139 0.33 -16.10 -1.65
N MET A 140 0.62 -16.41 -0.38
CA MET A 140 1.85 -15.95 0.30
C MET A 140 3.14 -16.41 -0.38
N GLU A 141 3.18 -17.65 -0.87
CA GLU A 141 4.36 -18.17 -1.57
C GLU A 141 4.65 -17.38 -2.85
N LYS A 142 3.63 -17.21 -3.72
CA LYS A 142 3.75 -16.40 -4.95
C LYS A 142 4.08 -14.95 -4.64
N PHE A 143 3.44 -14.39 -3.61
CA PHE A 143 3.65 -13.01 -3.21
C PHE A 143 5.09 -12.76 -2.75
N THR A 144 5.65 -13.60 -1.87
CA THR A 144 7.02 -13.46 -1.35
C THR A 144 8.09 -13.83 -2.39
N ALA A 145 7.75 -14.65 -3.39
CA ALA A 145 8.60 -14.87 -4.54
C ALA A 145 8.85 -13.57 -5.34
N VAL A 146 7.85 -12.67 -5.39
CA VAL A 146 7.87 -11.46 -6.22
C VAL A 146 8.18 -10.21 -5.42
N VAL A 147 7.37 -9.91 -4.41
CA VAL A 147 7.50 -8.75 -3.54
C VAL A 147 8.51 -9.06 -2.46
N LYS A 148 9.41 -8.11 -2.19
CA LYS A 148 10.46 -8.28 -1.18
C LYS A 148 10.28 -7.38 0.02
N GLY A 149 9.56 -6.27 -0.15
CA GLY A 149 9.26 -5.39 0.96
C GLY A 149 8.30 -4.28 0.60
N PHE A 150 7.98 -3.51 1.63
CA PHE A 150 7.15 -2.32 1.57
C PHE A 150 7.93 -1.12 2.08
N VAL A 151 7.71 0.02 1.45
CA VAL A 151 8.25 1.31 1.92
C VAL A 151 7.11 2.29 2.11
N ASN A 152 7.07 2.92 3.29
CA ASN A 152 6.12 3.97 3.60
C ASN A 152 6.74 5.33 3.27
N GLY A 153 6.30 5.95 2.19
CA GLY A 153 6.70 7.29 1.77
C GLY A 153 6.47 8.35 2.86
N TYR A 154 5.51 8.12 3.77
CA TYR A 154 5.29 9.02 4.90
C TYR A 154 6.51 9.06 5.82
N SER A 155 7.06 7.90 6.19
CA SER A 155 8.25 7.81 7.04
C SER A 155 9.51 8.34 6.35
N VAL A 156 9.60 8.20 5.02
CA VAL A 156 10.70 8.81 4.25
C VAL A 156 10.59 10.33 4.29
N ALA A 157 9.39 10.87 4.02
CA ALA A 157 9.13 12.30 4.02
C ALA A 157 9.34 12.93 5.41
N GLU A 158 8.99 12.25 6.50
CA GLU A 158 9.24 12.74 7.86
C GLU A 158 10.74 13.00 8.10
N VAL A 159 11.62 12.14 7.59
CA VAL A 159 13.07 12.30 7.78
C VAL A 159 13.68 13.27 6.78
N MET A 160 13.18 13.30 5.54
CA MET A 160 13.79 14.08 4.46
C MET A 160 13.22 15.50 4.32
N CYS A 161 12.01 15.77 4.81
CA CYS A 161 11.30 17.05 4.63
C CYS A 161 11.07 17.85 5.94
N THR A 162 11.63 17.40 7.06
CA THR A 162 11.29 17.86 8.43
C THR A 162 11.49 19.36 8.66
N ASN A 163 12.35 20.02 7.89
CA ASN A 163 12.67 21.45 8.06
C ASN A 163 11.87 22.38 7.13
N HIS A 164 11.06 21.85 6.22
CA HIS A 164 10.48 22.64 5.12
C HIS A 164 8.95 22.58 5.03
N ILE A 165 8.29 21.60 5.68
CA ILE A 165 6.83 21.39 5.51
C ILE A 165 6.19 21.02 6.86
N CYS A 166 5.11 21.71 7.25
CA CYS A 166 4.39 21.48 8.51
C CYS A 166 3.62 20.14 8.56
N SER A 167 3.35 19.52 7.42
CA SER A 167 2.63 18.24 7.33
C SER A 167 3.08 17.45 6.11
N VAL A 168 3.48 16.19 6.30
CA VAL A 168 3.91 15.29 5.22
C VAL A 168 2.80 14.35 4.76
N SER A 169 1.54 14.79 4.87
CA SER A 169 0.40 14.05 4.31
C SER A 169 0.50 13.98 2.78
N LEU A 170 -0.04 12.91 2.19
CA LEU A 170 -0.05 12.77 0.71
C LEU A 170 -0.70 13.99 0.03
N LYS A 171 -1.76 14.55 0.62
CA LYS A 171 -2.44 15.75 0.11
C LYS A 171 -1.52 16.97 0.14
N THR A 172 -0.86 17.20 1.26
CA THR A 172 0.04 18.35 1.42
C THR A 172 1.19 18.24 0.43
N LEU A 173 1.86 17.08 0.38
CA LEU A 173 3.00 16.85 -0.47
C LEU A 173 2.65 16.92 -1.96
N SER A 174 1.49 16.40 -2.38
CA SER A 174 1.00 16.55 -3.75
C SER A 174 0.88 18.01 -4.14
N LYS A 175 0.28 18.84 -3.28
CA LYS A 175 0.09 20.26 -3.55
C LYS A 175 1.40 21.05 -3.54
N THR A 176 2.32 20.72 -2.63
CA THR A 176 3.58 21.48 -2.46
C THR A 176 4.67 21.06 -3.43
N LEU A 177 4.79 19.75 -3.74
CA LEU A 177 5.88 19.20 -4.56
C LEU A 177 5.48 18.95 -6.02
N LEU A 178 4.23 18.58 -6.27
CA LEU A 178 3.74 18.29 -7.63
C LEU A 178 2.88 19.42 -8.20
N HIS A 179 2.47 20.39 -7.38
CA HIS A 179 1.49 21.41 -7.74
C HIS A 179 0.14 20.83 -8.21
N GLU A 180 -0.19 19.61 -7.76
CA GLU A 180 -1.44 18.91 -8.07
C GLU A 180 -2.37 18.94 -6.85
N ASP A 181 -3.63 19.36 -7.05
CA ASP A 181 -4.71 19.26 -6.05
C ASP A 181 -5.67 18.12 -6.40
N ASP A 182 -5.08 16.93 -6.54
CA ASP A 182 -5.75 15.73 -7.00
C ASP A 182 -6.78 15.20 -5.98
N ASN A 183 -7.85 14.61 -6.51
CA ASN A 183 -8.81 13.92 -5.68
C ASN A 183 -8.26 12.57 -5.20
N LEU A 184 -7.83 12.52 -3.95
CA LEU A 184 -7.24 11.33 -3.32
C LEU A 184 -8.23 10.18 -3.06
N GLY A 185 -9.47 10.25 -3.57
CA GLY A 185 -10.48 9.22 -3.35
C GLY A 185 -10.19 7.90 -4.07
N SER A 186 -9.40 7.91 -5.15
CA SER A 186 -9.05 6.70 -5.90
C SER A 186 -7.70 6.13 -5.47
N ALA A 187 -7.65 4.83 -5.17
CA ALA A 187 -6.39 4.11 -4.93
C ALA A 187 -5.38 4.28 -6.08
N ALA A 188 -5.83 4.34 -7.33
CA ALA A 188 -4.93 4.52 -8.48
C ALA A 188 -4.22 5.88 -8.48
N VAL A 189 -4.94 6.93 -8.09
CA VAL A 189 -4.38 8.27 -7.93
C VAL A 189 -3.35 8.27 -6.79
N ARG A 190 -3.72 7.70 -5.63
CA ARG A 190 -2.80 7.66 -4.48
C ARG A 190 -1.55 6.82 -4.74
N ALA A 191 -1.67 5.69 -5.45
CA ALA A 191 -0.52 4.87 -5.86
C ALA A 191 0.47 5.65 -6.74
N ARG A 192 -0.04 6.42 -7.72
CA ARG A 192 0.78 7.30 -8.56
C ARG A 192 1.48 8.38 -7.73
N LEU A 193 0.73 9.09 -6.90
CA LEU A 193 1.26 10.18 -6.08
C LEU A 193 2.31 9.67 -5.10
N ALA A 194 2.08 8.52 -4.45
CA ALA A 194 3.06 7.90 -3.54
C ALA A 194 4.40 7.61 -4.24
N PHE A 195 4.35 7.13 -5.48
CA PHE A 195 5.54 6.91 -6.29
C PHE A 195 6.25 8.23 -6.64
N GLN A 196 5.53 9.19 -7.24
CA GLN A 196 6.12 10.43 -7.73
C GLN A 196 6.68 11.31 -6.60
N ILE A 197 5.97 11.38 -5.46
CA ILE A 197 6.44 12.13 -4.29
C ILE A 197 7.72 11.50 -3.75
N LEU A 198 7.79 10.17 -3.67
CA LEU A 198 9.02 9.49 -3.23
C LEU A 198 10.19 9.78 -4.18
N GLN A 199 9.96 9.79 -5.49
CA GLN A 199 11.00 10.15 -6.46
C GLN A 199 11.56 11.56 -6.20
N ILE A 200 10.67 12.56 -6.04
CA ILE A 200 11.08 13.95 -5.78
C ILE A 200 11.86 14.07 -4.48
N ILE A 201 11.35 13.50 -3.39
CA ILE A 201 11.95 13.60 -2.06
C ILE A 201 13.37 12.98 -2.06
N CYS A 202 13.58 11.94 -2.86
CA CYS A 202 14.88 11.28 -3.00
C CYS A 202 15.75 11.87 -4.14
N GLY A 203 15.43 13.06 -4.66
CA GLY A 203 16.26 13.78 -5.62
C GLY A 203 16.17 13.29 -7.07
N ASN A 204 15.14 12.51 -7.40
CA ASN A 204 14.84 12.09 -8.77
C ASN A 204 13.59 12.83 -9.26
N GLU A 205 13.76 13.96 -9.94
CA GLU A 205 12.60 14.69 -10.47
C GLU A 205 11.81 13.84 -11.49
N PRO A 206 10.47 13.90 -11.47
CA PRO A 206 9.64 13.21 -12.43
C PRO A 206 9.84 13.86 -13.80
N LYS A 207 10.65 13.24 -14.66
CA LYS A 207 10.77 13.67 -16.06
C LYS A 207 9.41 13.50 -16.75
N GLN A 208 8.79 14.61 -17.13
CA GLN A 208 7.68 14.62 -18.08
C GLN A 208 8.21 14.19 -19.46
N GLY A 209 8.31 12.89 -19.70
CA GLY A 209 8.79 12.36 -20.98
C GLY A 209 8.81 10.84 -21.02
N ARG A 210 8.34 10.27 -22.14
CA ARG A 210 8.57 8.88 -22.54
C ARG A 210 10.09 8.69 -22.73
N GLY A 211 10.80 8.40 -21.66
CA GLY A 211 12.24 8.15 -21.68
C GLY A 211 12.56 7.07 -20.67
N ASP A 212 13.23 6.02 -21.15
CA ASP A 212 13.70 4.90 -20.36
C ASP A 212 14.51 5.44 -19.17
N GLY A 213 13.94 5.34 -17.97
CA GLY A 213 14.61 5.77 -16.75
C GLY A 213 15.87 4.93 -16.60
N SER A 214 17.03 5.53 -16.88
CA SER A 214 18.35 4.91 -16.73
C SER A 214 18.39 4.09 -15.45
N GLN A 215 18.77 2.80 -15.55
CA GLN A 215 18.88 1.87 -14.42
C GLN A 215 19.56 2.53 -13.19
N ASN A 216 20.52 3.43 -13.43
CA ASN A 216 21.24 4.22 -12.41
C ASN A 216 20.34 5.06 -11.49
N ALA A 217 19.26 5.67 -12.01
CA ALA A 217 18.33 6.47 -11.21
C ALA A 217 17.48 5.59 -10.28
N ASN A 218 17.10 4.40 -10.76
CA ASN A 218 16.38 3.42 -9.94
C ASN A 218 17.29 2.88 -8.82
N THR A 219 18.57 2.59 -9.12
CA THR A 219 19.54 2.14 -8.11
C THR A 219 19.76 3.17 -7.00
N ALA A 220 19.92 4.46 -7.35
CA ALA A 220 20.07 5.53 -6.36
C ALA A 220 18.83 5.68 -5.47
N LEU A 221 17.64 5.57 -6.06
CA LEU A 221 16.37 5.63 -5.33
C LEU A 221 16.23 4.44 -4.36
N VAL A 222 16.50 3.22 -4.83
CA VAL A 222 16.52 1.99 -3.98
C VAL A 222 17.49 2.16 -2.81
N GLN A 223 18.69 2.69 -3.06
CA GLN A 223 19.68 2.91 -2.01
C GLN A 223 19.18 3.92 -0.97
N ALA A 224 18.58 5.03 -1.40
CA ALA A 224 18.04 6.06 -0.50
C ALA A 224 16.91 5.55 0.40
N ILE A 225 16.10 4.61 -0.09
CA ILE A 225 14.92 4.09 0.64
C ILE A 225 15.18 2.77 1.38
N SER A 226 16.35 2.15 1.17
CA SER A 226 16.72 0.85 1.75
C SER A 226 16.47 0.77 3.26
N ARG A 227 16.91 1.79 4.02
CA ARG A 227 16.75 1.89 5.48
C ARG A 227 15.29 2.04 5.95
N PHE A 228 14.39 2.45 5.07
CA PHE A 228 12.96 2.62 5.36
C PHE A 228 12.12 1.42 4.90
N THR A 229 12.73 0.51 4.14
CA THR A 229 12.01 -0.61 3.56
C THR A 229 11.91 -1.74 4.57
N LYS A 230 10.69 -2.18 4.84
CA LYS A 230 10.40 -3.34 5.68
C LYS A 230 10.18 -4.56 4.81
N THR A 231 10.82 -5.67 5.18
CA THR A 231 10.61 -6.97 4.53
C THR A 231 9.21 -7.50 4.82
N ILE A 232 8.73 -8.45 4.01
CA ILE A 232 7.43 -9.10 4.25
C ILE A 232 7.41 -9.77 5.63
N ALA A 233 8.49 -10.44 6.03
CA ALA A 233 8.58 -11.10 7.33
C ALA A 233 8.40 -10.12 8.51
N GLN A 234 8.99 -8.93 8.43
CA GLN A 234 8.83 -7.89 9.44
C GLN A 234 7.39 -7.37 9.48
N GLU A 235 6.77 -7.17 8.32
CA GLU A 235 5.38 -6.74 8.21
C GLU A 235 4.40 -7.81 8.74
N GLU A 236 4.68 -9.09 8.51
CA GLU A 236 3.92 -10.20 9.08
C GLU A 236 4.06 -10.27 10.61
N GLU A 237 5.26 -10.07 11.14
CA GLU A 237 5.49 -10.02 12.58
C GLU A 237 4.72 -8.86 13.23
N GLU A 238 4.75 -7.67 12.64
CA GLU A 238 3.97 -6.52 13.11
C GLU A 238 2.46 -6.79 13.05
N LEU A 239 2.00 -7.44 11.99
CA LEU A 239 0.60 -7.83 11.84
C LEU A 239 0.17 -8.79 12.95
N GLU A 240 0.96 -9.81 13.26
CA GLU A 240 0.64 -10.75 14.35
C GLU A 240 0.67 -10.08 15.73
N ARG A 241 1.61 -9.18 15.97
CA ARG A 241 1.61 -8.37 17.20
C ARG A 241 0.34 -7.55 17.33
N PHE A 242 -0.12 -6.95 16.23
CA PHE A 242 -1.36 -6.17 16.20
C PHE A 242 -2.60 -7.03 16.46
N LYS A 243 -2.70 -8.21 15.85
CA LYS A 243 -3.80 -9.17 16.11
C LYS A 243 -3.86 -9.56 17.59
N ASN A 244 -2.73 -9.99 18.15
CA ASN A 244 -2.64 -10.38 19.55
C ASN A 244 -3.07 -9.24 20.50
N ALA A 245 -2.75 -8.00 20.16
CA ALA A 245 -3.19 -6.84 20.94
C ALA A 245 -4.72 -6.64 20.85
N LEU A 246 -5.32 -6.80 19.67
CA LEU A 246 -6.78 -6.73 19.49
C LEU A 246 -7.50 -7.84 20.24
N ASP A 247 -7.02 -9.08 20.19
CA ASP A 247 -7.63 -10.22 20.88
C ASP A 247 -7.62 -10.01 22.40
N ARG A 248 -6.51 -9.49 22.94
CA ARG A 248 -6.41 -9.11 24.36
C ARG A 248 -7.41 -8.00 24.73
N GLN A 249 -7.64 -7.03 23.85
CA GLN A 249 -8.63 -5.97 24.09
C GLN A 249 -10.05 -6.53 24.03
N ALA A 250 -10.35 -7.42 23.10
CA ALA A 250 -11.66 -8.08 22.98
C ALA A 250 -11.97 -8.95 24.21
N ALA A 251 -11.00 -9.75 24.66
CA ALA A 251 -11.13 -10.57 25.87
C ALA A 251 -11.42 -9.73 27.12
N ARG A 252 -10.77 -8.56 27.25
CA ARG A 252 -11.03 -7.63 28.36
C ARG A 252 -12.45 -7.05 28.30
N ARG A 253 -12.95 -6.69 27.11
CA ARG A 253 -14.32 -6.17 26.95
C ARG A 253 -15.38 -7.23 27.24
N GLY A 254 -15.14 -8.49 26.86
CA GLY A 254 -16.05 -9.60 27.16
C GLY A 254 -16.22 -9.85 28.66
N PHE A 255 -15.17 -9.63 29.46
CA PHE A 255 -15.21 -9.79 30.92
C PHE A 255 -16.06 -8.72 31.64
N PHE A 256 -16.06 -7.47 31.15
CA PHE A 256 -16.88 -6.39 31.72
C PHE A 256 -18.34 -6.39 31.25
N ALA A 257 -18.68 -7.13 30.20
CA ALA A 257 -20.05 -7.23 29.69
C ALA A 257 -20.91 -8.26 30.44
N THR A 258 -20.30 -9.16 31.22
CA THR A 258 -21.00 -10.22 31.99
C THR A 258 -21.12 -9.92 33.49
N SER A 259 -20.76 -8.71 33.91
CA SER A 259 -20.74 -8.28 35.32
C SER A 259 -21.73 -7.14 35.61
N SER A 260 -22.82 -7.04 34.83
CA SER A 260 -23.91 -6.06 34.99
C SER A 260 -25.25 -6.73 35.20
#